data_AF-A0A9D6CH13-F1
#
_entry.id   AF-A0A9D6CH13-F1
#
_cell.length_a   1.000
_cell.length_b   1.000
_cell.length_c   1.000
_cell.angle_alpha   90.00
_cell.angle_beta   90.00
_cell.angle_gamma   90.00
#
_symmetry.space_group_name_H-M   'P 1'
#
loop_
_entity.id
_entity.type
_entity.pdbx_description
1 polymer ?
#
loop_
_entity_poly.entity_id
_entity_poly.type
_entity_poly.pdbx_seq_one_letter_code
_entity_poly.pdbx_strand_id
1 'polypeptide(L)'
;MSLRSSRGARSPRAGRATSHRAADRRPVETAGVESAAEAAVATTDGEGAGAPWYSEGLRFECTQCGNCCSGPPGAVWFTPQEADLMARELGLATTEFLERYTRRVGARRSLKELKIDGRFDCVFLDRSSRPGKAICGIYRARPSQCRSWPWWPEVVESPESWAETKRRTPCPGMDAGPVHPLVEITIGLTGA
;
A
#
# COMPACT_ATOMS: atom_id res chain seq x y z
N MET A 1 -24.81 -32.02 -39.20
CA MET A 1 -24.72 -33.50 -39.10
C MET A 1 -23.32 -33.78 -38.56
N SER A 2 -23.00 -34.33 -37.39
CA SER A 2 -23.67 -35.04 -36.27
C SER A 2 -22.90 -34.61 -35.01
N LEU A 3 -23.50 -34.09 -33.93
CA LEU A 3 -24.19 -34.78 -32.83
C LEU A 3 -23.44 -35.95 -32.14
N ARG A 4 -23.23 -35.73 -30.82
CA ARG A 4 -23.01 -36.66 -29.68
C ARG A 4 -21.55 -37.10 -29.50
N SER A 5 -21.01 -37.24 -28.29
CA SER A 5 -21.63 -37.85 -27.12
C SER A 5 -20.96 -37.48 -25.78
N SER A 6 -21.82 -37.40 -24.78
CA SER A 6 -21.65 -37.31 -23.32
C SER A 6 -20.88 -38.44 -22.64
N ARG A 7 -20.50 -38.18 -21.36
CA ARG A 7 -20.34 -39.05 -20.15
C ARG A 7 -18.93 -38.89 -19.56
N GLY A 8 -18.70 -38.81 -18.24
CA GLY A 8 -19.56 -38.97 -17.07
C GLY A 8 -18.72 -38.76 -15.79
N ALA A 9 -19.41 -38.42 -14.71
CA ALA A 9 -18.86 -38.14 -13.38
C ALA A 9 -18.16 -39.36 -12.72
N ARG A 10 -17.27 -39.08 -11.75
CA ARG A 10 -17.03 -39.89 -10.53
C ARG A 10 -16.20 -39.10 -9.51
N SER A 11 -16.87 -38.66 -8.44
CA SER A 11 -16.25 -38.49 -7.11
C SER A 11 -16.24 -39.87 -6.43
N PRO A 12 -15.27 -40.16 -5.54
CA PRO A 12 -15.71 -40.33 -4.16
C PRO A 12 -14.67 -40.01 -3.05
N ARG A 13 -15.26 -39.68 -1.89
CA ARG A 13 -14.93 -40.09 -0.51
C ARG A 13 -13.96 -39.26 0.33
N ALA A 14 -14.60 -38.61 1.30
CA ALA A 14 -14.08 -38.18 2.59
C ALA A 14 -13.52 -39.36 3.42
N GLY A 15 -12.43 -39.11 4.13
CA GLY A 15 -11.78 -40.03 5.07
C GLY A 15 -11.55 -39.37 6.44
N ARG A 16 -12.48 -39.65 7.35
CA ARG A 16 -12.31 -40.00 8.77
C ARG A 16 -11.37 -39.16 9.66
N ALA A 17 -12.00 -38.33 10.49
CA ALA A 17 -11.43 -37.81 11.73
C ALA A 17 -11.15 -38.94 12.74
N THR A 18 -10.02 -38.85 13.45
CA THR A 18 -9.74 -39.66 14.64
C THR A 18 -9.52 -38.75 15.83
N SER A 19 -10.40 -38.92 16.81
CA SER A 19 -10.37 -38.33 18.14
C SER A 19 -9.27 -38.97 18.97
N HIS A 20 -8.40 -38.17 19.58
CA HIS A 20 -7.59 -38.64 20.70
C HIS A 20 -7.92 -37.87 21.97
N ARG A 21 -8.20 -38.71 22.98
CA ARG A 21 -8.77 -38.49 24.31
C ARG A 21 -8.03 -37.47 25.16
N ALA A 22 -8.83 -36.75 25.94
CA ALA A 22 -8.45 -36.14 27.20
C ALA A 22 -8.03 -37.20 28.24
N ALA A 23 -6.97 -36.90 28.98
CA ALA A 23 -6.61 -37.45 30.28
C ALA A 23 -5.64 -36.44 30.93
N ASP A 24 -5.52 -36.25 32.22
CA ASP A 24 -6.37 -36.46 33.39
C ASP A 24 -5.67 -35.56 34.42
N ARG A 25 -6.41 -34.68 35.10
CA ARG A 25 -5.84 -33.75 36.09
C ARG A 25 -6.05 -34.36 37.47
N ARG A 26 -4.98 -34.53 38.27
CA ARG A 26 -5.05 -34.45 39.75
C ARG A 26 -3.71 -34.03 40.37
N PRO A 27 -3.74 -33.47 41.60
CA PRO A 27 -2.91 -32.34 42.01
C PRO A 27 -1.80 -32.73 43.01
N VAL A 28 -0.83 -31.84 43.22
CA VAL A 28 0.00 -31.81 44.43
C VAL A 28 0.14 -30.37 44.91
N GLU A 29 -0.23 -30.17 46.18
CA GLU A 29 -0.13 -28.92 46.93
C GLU A 29 1.22 -28.77 47.65
N THR A 30 1.68 -27.52 47.61
CA THR A 30 2.41 -26.71 48.61
C THR A 30 3.59 -27.26 49.40
N ALA A 31 4.71 -26.52 49.33
CA ALA A 31 5.37 -25.95 50.51
C ALA A 31 6.22 -24.74 50.07
N GLY A 32 6.00 -23.59 50.70
CA GLY A 32 6.75 -22.36 50.46
C GLY A 32 8.06 -22.30 51.24
N VAL A 33 8.97 -21.43 50.77
CA VAL A 33 10.00 -20.77 51.58
C VAL A 33 10.30 -19.41 50.97
N GLU A 34 10.32 -18.41 51.84
CA GLU A 34 10.50 -16.98 51.60
C GLU A 34 11.94 -16.65 51.18
N SER A 35 12.14 -15.58 50.40
CA SER A 35 13.04 -14.46 50.75
C SER A 35 13.53 -13.66 49.53
N ALA A 36 13.28 -12.36 49.61
CA ALA A 36 13.96 -11.19 49.06
C ALA A 36 15.07 -11.39 48.00
N ALA A 37 14.80 -10.86 46.81
CA ALA A 37 15.72 -10.01 46.06
C ALA A 37 14.90 -9.17 45.06
N GLU A 38 14.87 -7.86 45.27
CA GLU A 38 14.34 -6.88 44.32
C GLU A 38 15.13 -6.97 43.01
N ALA A 39 14.54 -7.63 42.01
CA ALA A 39 14.90 -7.42 40.63
C ALA A 39 14.06 -6.24 40.14
N ALA A 40 14.72 -5.11 39.88
CA ALA A 40 14.15 -3.97 39.18
C ALA A 40 13.57 -4.46 37.85
N VAL A 41 12.26 -4.68 37.81
CA VAL A 41 11.51 -4.79 36.57
C VAL A 41 11.51 -3.38 36.02
N ALA A 42 12.37 -3.14 35.04
CA ALA A 42 12.26 -1.99 34.17
C ALA A 42 10.89 -2.07 33.50
N THR A 43 9.92 -1.35 34.07
CA THR A 43 8.75 -0.94 33.32
C THR A 43 9.29 -0.04 32.22
N THR A 44 9.43 -0.59 31.03
CA THR A 44 9.43 0.26 29.84
C THR A 44 8.00 0.77 29.74
N ASP A 45 7.71 1.83 30.48
CA ASP A 45 6.55 2.68 30.28
C ASP A 45 6.71 3.26 28.87
N GLY A 46 6.17 2.54 27.89
CA GLY A 46 5.99 3.01 26.53
C GLY A 46 4.87 4.03 26.50
N GLU A 47 5.08 5.19 27.11
CA GLU A 47 4.16 6.32 27.03
C GLU A 47 4.98 7.60 26.90
N GLY A 48 5.08 8.12 25.67
CA GLY A 48 5.92 9.28 25.39
C GLY A 48 6.02 9.65 23.92
N ALA A 49 4.98 9.44 23.12
CA ALA A 49 4.84 10.14 21.86
C ALA A 49 3.60 11.02 21.97
N GLY A 50 3.81 12.34 22.06
CA GLY A 50 2.71 13.28 21.90
C GLY A 50 1.95 13.00 20.60
N ALA A 51 0.70 13.46 20.51
CA ALA A 51 -0.07 13.32 19.29
C ALA A 51 0.75 13.85 18.09
N PRO A 52 0.70 13.19 16.92
CA PRO A 52 1.42 13.67 15.74
C PRO A 52 0.98 15.10 15.41
N TRP A 53 1.86 15.88 14.78
CA TRP A 53 1.57 17.26 14.43
C TRP A 53 0.37 17.41 13.47
N TYR A 54 0.03 16.33 12.75
CA TYR A 54 -1.14 16.19 11.89
C TYR A 54 -2.36 15.58 12.60
N SER A 55 -2.42 15.61 13.93
CA SER A 55 -3.54 15.05 14.71
C SER A 55 -4.90 15.65 14.36
N GLU A 56 -4.94 16.93 13.99
CA GLU A 56 -6.13 17.64 13.49
C GLU A 56 -6.39 17.41 11.98
N GLY A 57 -5.58 16.55 11.34
CA GLY A 57 -5.64 16.26 9.91
C GLY A 57 -4.85 17.22 9.04
N LEU A 58 -4.77 16.88 7.75
CA LEU A 58 -4.09 17.68 6.71
C LEU A 58 -4.99 17.84 5.50
N ARG A 59 -4.85 18.95 4.78
CA ARG A 59 -5.63 19.21 3.56
C ARG A 59 -4.93 18.67 2.33
N PHE A 60 -5.67 17.90 1.53
CA PHE A 60 -5.19 17.45 0.24
C PHE A 60 -6.32 17.20 -0.77
N GLU A 61 -6.06 17.52 -2.04
CA GLU A 61 -6.87 17.05 -3.16
C GLU A 61 -6.00 16.80 -4.40
N CYS A 62 -6.19 15.66 -5.07
CA CYS A 62 -5.54 15.42 -6.36
C CYS A 62 -6.15 16.33 -7.43
N THR A 63 -5.46 17.41 -7.77
CA THR A 63 -5.88 18.39 -8.78
C THR A 63 -5.62 17.98 -10.23
N GLN A 64 -5.08 16.77 -10.43
CA GLN A 64 -4.59 16.27 -11.73
C GLN A 64 -3.49 17.18 -12.31
N CYS A 65 -2.59 17.70 -11.48
CA CYS A 65 -1.44 18.50 -11.93
C CYS A 65 -0.31 17.66 -12.56
N GLY A 66 -0.23 16.38 -12.19
CA GLY A 66 0.80 15.44 -12.64
C GLY A 66 2.14 15.54 -11.92
N ASN A 67 2.30 16.43 -10.94
CA ASN A 67 3.60 16.70 -10.30
C ASN A 67 4.11 15.55 -9.45
N CYS A 68 3.24 14.74 -8.83
CA CYS A 68 3.64 13.52 -8.12
C CYS A 68 3.80 12.29 -9.04
N CYS A 69 3.36 12.39 -10.31
CA CYS A 69 3.44 11.33 -11.30
C CYS A 69 4.59 11.54 -12.30
N SER A 70 5.43 12.56 -12.06
CA SER A 70 6.43 13.08 -12.98
C SER A 70 7.62 13.64 -12.20
N GLY A 71 8.73 13.87 -12.87
CA GLY A 71 9.83 14.69 -12.35
C GLY A 71 11.18 14.05 -12.63
N PRO A 72 12.11 14.06 -11.65
CA PRO A 72 13.33 13.25 -11.70
C PRO A 72 12.99 11.75 -11.79
N PRO A 73 13.96 10.90 -12.20
CA PRO A 73 13.78 9.45 -12.18
C PRO A 73 13.37 8.96 -10.79
N GLY A 74 12.27 8.23 -10.72
CA GLY A 74 11.71 7.66 -9.48
C GLY A 74 11.42 6.18 -9.63
N ALA A 75 10.69 5.61 -8.67
CA ALA A 75 10.17 4.25 -8.79
C ALA A 75 8.78 4.18 -8.18
N VAL A 76 7.85 3.59 -8.93
CA VAL A 76 6.50 3.29 -8.45
C VAL A 76 6.40 1.80 -8.20
N TRP A 77 6.52 1.40 -6.93
CA TRP A 77 6.45 0.03 -6.49
C TRP A 77 5.00 -0.46 -6.39
N PHE A 78 4.80 -1.75 -6.61
CA PHE A 78 3.50 -2.39 -6.50
C PHE A 78 3.66 -3.87 -6.16
N THR A 79 2.61 -4.45 -5.60
CA THR A 79 2.50 -5.89 -5.30
C THR A 79 2.00 -6.68 -6.52
N PRO A 80 2.17 -8.01 -6.55
CA PRO A 80 1.56 -8.84 -7.59
C PRO A 80 0.03 -8.65 -7.73
N GLN A 81 -0.67 -8.48 -6.61
CA GLN A 81 -2.11 -8.27 -6.57
C GLN A 81 -2.50 -6.93 -7.22
N GLU A 82 -1.70 -5.89 -7.02
CA GLU A 82 -1.89 -4.59 -7.67
C GLU A 82 -1.55 -4.65 -9.15
N ALA A 83 -0.56 -5.45 -9.55
CA ALA A 83 -0.29 -5.71 -10.96
C ALA A 83 -1.52 -6.33 -11.65
N ASP A 84 -2.17 -7.30 -11.00
CA ASP A 84 -3.41 -7.90 -11.51
C ASP A 84 -4.55 -6.88 -11.60
N LEU A 85 -4.69 -5.98 -10.63
CA LEU A 85 -5.70 -4.92 -10.65
C LEU A 85 -5.46 -3.92 -11.79
N MET A 86 -4.23 -3.47 -11.97
CA MET A 86 -3.86 -2.56 -13.06
C MET A 86 -4.01 -3.21 -14.43
N ALA A 87 -3.62 -4.49 -14.57
CA ALA A 87 -3.82 -5.25 -15.80
C ALA A 87 -5.31 -5.39 -16.15
N ARG A 88 -6.16 -5.68 -15.16
CA ARG A 88 -7.62 -5.76 -15.34
C ARG A 88 -8.24 -4.43 -15.77
N GLU A 89 -7.82 -3.30 -15.20
CA GLU A 89 -8.33 -1.98 -15.62
C GLU A 89 -8.01 -1.69 -17.10
N LEU A 90 -6.87 -2.19 -17.59
CA LEU A 90 -6.46 -2.06 -18.99
C LEU A 90 -7.04 -3.15 -19.92
N GLY A 91 -7.74 -4.15 -19.37
CA GLY A 91 -8.25 -5.28 -20.15
C GLY A 91 -7.16 -6.23 -20.65
N LEU A 92 -6.03 -6.32 -19.95
CA LEU A 92 -4.85 -7.11 -20.34
C LEU A 92 -4.62 -8.31 -19.42
N ALA A 93 -3.86 -9.29 -19.92
CA ALA A 93 -3.27 -10.29 -19.05
C ALA A 93 -2.16 -9.67 -18.19
N THR A 94 -1.98 -10.16 -16.95
CA THR A 94 -0.94 -9.65 -16.04
C THR A 94 0.46 -9.75 -16.65
N THR A 95 0.76 -10.83 -17.37
CA THR A 95 2.06 -11.02 -18.05
C THR A 95 2.33 -9.92 -19.08
N GLU A 96 1.33 -9.60 -19.90
CA GLU A 96 1.39 -8.52 -20.89
C GLU A 96 1.53 -7.14 -20.23
N PHE A 97 0.81 -6.90 -19.13
CA PHE A 97 0.96 -5.68 -18.34
C PHE A 97 2.39 -5.52 -17.81
N LEU A 98 2.94 -6.57 -17.20
CA LEU A 98 4.29 -6.56 -16.62
C LEU A 98 5.35 -6.31 -17.70
N GLU A 99 5.18 -6.84 -18.90
CA GLU A 99 6.09 -6.62 -20.02
C GLU A 99 6.00 -5.18 -20.57
N ARG A 100 4.78 -4.70 -20.82
CA ARG A 100 4.54 -3.43 -21.52
C ARG A 100 4.73 -2.22 -20.62
N TYR A 101 4.26 -2.26 -19.37
CA TYR A 101 4.14 -1.07 -18.52
C TYR A 101 5.08 -1.04 -17.33
N THR A 102 5.90 -2.07 -17.11
CA THR A 102 6.77 -2.15 -15.92
C THR A 102 8.24 -2.39 -16.29
N ARG A 103 9.14 -1.93 -15.43
CA ARG A 103 10.59 -2.14 -15.53
C ARG A 103 11.12 -2.82 -14.27
N ARG A 104 12.21 -3.55 -14.39
CA ARG A 104 12.93 -4.10 -13.24
C ARG A 104 13.88 -3.05 -12.67
N VAL A 105 13.94 -2.98 -11.34
CA VAL A 105 14.87 -2.15 -10.58
C VAL A 105 15.41 -3.01 -9.45
N GLY A 106 16.62 -3.56 -9.65
CA GLY A 106 17.13 -4.64 -8.82
C GLY A 106 16.19 -5.85 -8.81
N ALA A 107 15.83 -6.32 -7.61
CA ALA A 107 14.91 -7.44 -7.42
C ALA A 107 13.42 -7.08 -7.54
N ARG A 108 13.07 -5.79 -7.56
CA ARG A 108 11.68 -5.30 -7.56
C ARG A 108 11.25 -4.85 -8.95
N ARG A 109 9.93 -4.69 -9.13
CA ARG A 109 9.34 -4.09 -10.35
C ARG A 109 8.73 -2.73 -10.03
N SER A 110 8.99 -1.78 -10.92
CA SER A 110 8.41 -0.44 -10.92
C SER A 110 7.58 -0.21 -12.17
N LEU A 111 6.58 0.68 -12.13
CA LEU A 111 6.01 1.20 -13.37
C LEU A 111 7.12 1.87 -14.21
N LYS A 112 6.96 1.82 -15.54
CA LYS A 112 7.86 2.51 -16.47
C LYS A 112 7.65 4.02 -16.37
N GLU A 113 8.72 4.72 -16.68
CA GLU A 113 8.72 6.17 -16.89
C GLU A 113 9.08 6.44 -18.35
N LEU A 114 8.45 7.45 -18.92
CA LEU A 114 8.67 7.96 -20.26
C LEU A 114 9.39 9.30 -20.15
N LYS A 115 10.51 9.45 -20.87
CA LYS A 115 11.24 10.72 -20.91
C LYS A 115 10.55 11.65 -21.91
N ILE A 116 9.90 12.70 -21.40
CA ILE A 116 9.15 13.68 -22.20
C ILE A 116 9.62 15.06 -21.76
N ASP A 117 10.08 15.93 -22.67
CA ASP A 117 10.55 17.30 -22.36
C ASP A 117 11.51 17.40 -21.15
N GLY A 118 12.42 16.43 -21.00
CA GLY A 118 13.40 16.42 -19.91
C GLY A 118 12.89 15.93 -18.55
N ARG A 119 11.60 15.60 -18.41
CA ARG A 119 11.00 14.97 -17.21
C ARG A 119 10.72 13.49 -17.46
N PHE A 120 10.60 12.73 -16.38
CA PHE A 120 10.22 11.32 -16.39
C PHE A 120 8.77 11.20 -15.96
N ASP A 121 7.85 11.15 -16.92
CA ASP A 121 6.42 10.96 -16.67
C ASP A 121 6.14 9.46 -16.45
N CYS A 122 5.29 9.10 -15.49
CA CYS A 122 4.76 7.74 -15.38
C CYS A 122 4.11 7.32 -16.72
N VAL A 123 4.27 6.07 -17.14
CA VAL A 123 3.72 5.54 -18.40
C VAL A 123 2.20 5.71 -18.55
N PHE A 124 1.47 5.90 -17.44
CA PHE A 124 0.02 6.14 -17.45
C PHE A 124 -0.38 7.61 -17.30
N LEU A 125 0.57 8.54 -17.31
CA LEU A 125 0.28 9.97 -17.21
C LEU A 125 -0.03 10.54 -18.59
N ASP A 126 -1.28 10.91 -18.80
CA ASP A 126 -1.79 11.53 -20.01
C ASP A 126 -1.92 13.05 -19.83
N ARG A 127 -1.15 13.80 -20.62
CA ARG A 127 -1.17 15.27 -20.64
C ARG A 127 -1.86 15.85 -21.86
N SER A 128 -2.32 15.02 -22.80
CA SER A 128 -2.87 15.46 -24.09
C SER A 128 -4.40 15.45 -24.11
N SER A 129 -5.07 14.52 -23.44
CA SER A 129 -6.52 14.38 -23.56
C SER A 129 -7.32 15.53 -22.92
N ARG A 130 -6.75 16.23 -21.92
CA ARG A 130 -7.41 17.37 -21.26
C ARG A 130 -6.42 18.52 -21.06
N PRO A 131 -6.54 19.61 -21.83
CA PRO A 131 -5.66 20.78 -21.69
C PRO A 131 -5.60 21.29 -20.24
N GLY A 132 -4.38 21.53 -19.76
CA GLY A 132 -4.13 22.00 -18.39
C GLY A 132 -4.28 20.93 -17.30
N LYS A 133 -4.57 19.67 -17.65
CA LYS A 133 -4.63 18.54 -16.71
C LYS A 133 -3.70 17.41 -17.14
N ALA A 134 -3.25 16.65 -16.15
CA ALA A 134 -2.47 15.43 -16.32
C ALA A 134 -3.24 14.26 -15.69
N ILE A 135 -3.88 13.47 -16.54
CA ILE A 135 -4.83 12.42 -16.17
C ILE A 135 -4.11 11.10 -16.03
N CYS A 136 -4.38 10.36 -14.97
CA CYS A 136 -3.87 9.00 -14.83
C CYS A 136 -4.80 8.03 -15.58
N GLY A 137 -4.26 7.28 -16.53
CA GLY A 137 -5.00 6.29 -17.32
C GLY A 137 -5.47 5.06 -16.53
N ILE A 138 -4.94 4.85 -15.31
CA ILE A 138 -5.31 3.75 -14.40
C ILE A 138 -5.72 4.28 -13.02
N TYR A 139 -6.42 5.42 -12.98
CA TYR A 139 -6.65 6.15 -11.72
C TYR A 139 -7.37 5.28 -10.65
N ARG A 140 -8.23 4.34 -11.06
CA ARG A 140 -9.00 3.47 -10.15
C ARG A 140 -8.18 2.28 -9.64
N ALA A 141 -7.22 1.77 -10.40
CA ALA A 141 -6.33 0.68 -10.02
C ALA A 141 -4.91 1.14 -9.65
N ARG A 142 -4.70 2.44 -9.42
CA ARG A 142 -3.43 2.97 -8.88
C ARG A 142 -2.89 2.08 -7.76
N PRO A 143 -1.58 1.79 -7.72
CA PRO A 143 -0.99 1.08 -6.60
C PRO A 143 -1.06 1.93 -5.33
N SER A 144 -0.93 1.30 -4.17
CA SER A 144 -1.08 1.89 -2.85
C SER A 144 -0.13 3.06 -2.66
N GLN A 145 1.12 2.95 -3.14
CA GLN A 145 2.07 4.06 -3.16
C GLN A 145 1.52 5.31 -3.86
N CYS A 146 0.85 5.16 -5.01
CA CYS A 146 0.25 6.28 -5.74
C CYS A 146 -1.05 6.79 -5.10
N ARG A 147 -1.77 5.94 -4.36
CA ARG A 147 -2.99 6.34 -3.62
C ARG A 147 -2.66 7.07 -2.34
N SER A 148 -1.58 6.67 -1.68
CA SER A 148 -1.18 7.21 -0.38
C SER A 148 -0.47 8.54 -0.49
N TRP A 149 -0.05 9.00 -1.67
CA TRP A 149 0.47 10.37 -1.81
C TRP A 149 -0.57 11.40 -1.35
N PRO A 150 -0.23 12.38 -0.48
CA PRO A 150 1.09 12.73 0.06
C PRO A 150 1.39 12.18 1.48
N TRP A 151 0.66 11.17 1.95
CA TRP A 151 0.80 10.51 3.26
C TRP A 151 1.97 9.54 3.35
N TRP A 152 3.09 9.83 2.69
CA TRP A 152 4.29 9.01 2.84
C TRP A 152 5.03 9.40 4.13
N PRO A 153 5.68 8.45 4.84
CA PRO A 153 6.34 8.72 6.11
C PRO A 153 7.30 9.92 6.05
N GLU A 154 8.11 10.00 4.99
CA GLU A 154 9.06 11.09 4.77
C GLU A 154 8.40 12.45 4.48
N VAL A 155 7.15 12.46 4.03
CA VAL A 155 6.41 13.69 3.72
C VAL A 155 5.70 14.23 4.96
N VAL A 156 5.13 13.36 5.78
CA VAL A 156 4.37 13.75 6.98
C VAL A 156 5.18 13.73 8.27
N GLU A 157 6.48 13.47 8.19
CA GLU A 157 7.39 13.43 9.35
C GLU A 157 7.29 14.68 10.22
N SER A 158 7.29 15.87 9.60
CA SER A 158 7.18 17.15 10.28
C SER A 158 6.51 18.22 9.39
N PRO A 159 6.06 19.36 9.96
CA PRO A 159 5.58 20.50 9.16
C PRO A 159 6.61 20.99 8.13
N GLU A 160 7.89 20.93 8.47
CA GLU A 160 9.00 21.31 7.59
C GLU A 160 9.14 20.34 6.42
N SER A 161 9.06 19.02 6.66
CA SER A 161 9.08 17.99 5.61
C SER A 161 7.89 18.13 4.65
N TRP A 162 6.70 18.45 5.18
CA TRP A 162 5.52 18.76 4.37
C TRP A 162 5.75 19.98 3.47
N ALA A 163 6.24 21.08 4.06
CA ALA A 163 6.51 22.32 3.33
C ALA A 163 7.62 22.15 2.28
N GLU A 164 8.67 21.39 2.60
CA GLU A 164 9.75 21.07 1.65
C GLU A 164 9.26 20.19 0.50
N THR A 165 8.42 19.19 0.81
CA THR A 165 7.80 18.35 -0.21
C THR A 165 6.96 19.18 -1.17
N LYS A 166 6.14 20.10 -0.65
CA LYS A 166 5.36 21.03 -1.46
C LYS A 166 6.25 21.96 -2.31
N ARG A 167 7.43 22.35 -1.84
CA ARG A 167 8.40 23.13 -2.64
C ARG A 167 9.03 22.30 -3.76
N ARG A 168 9.48 21.08 -3.46
CA ARG A 168 10.15 20.18 -4.43
C ARG A 168 9.19 19.59 -5.46
N THR A 169 7.97 19.29 -5.02
CA THR A 169 6.86 18.78 -5.83
C THR A 169 5.72 19.78 -5.71
N PRO A 170 5.68 20.84 -6.55
CA PRO A 170 4.74 21.96 -6.42
C PRO A 170 3.29 21.57 -6.74
N CYS A 171 2.72 20.69 -5.92
CA CYS A 171 1.37 20.19 -6.05
C CYS A 171 0.40 21.23 -5.47
N PRO A 172 -0.50 21.82 -6.28
CA PRO A 172 -1.48 22.77 -5.78
C PRO A 172 -2.56 22.10 -4.90
N GLY A 173 -2.54 20.77 -4.82
CA GLY A 173 -3.40 19.99 -3.93
C GLY A 173 -2.97 20.00 -2.48
N MET A 174 -1.68 20.20 -2.18
CA MET A 174 -1.20 20.24 -0.79
C MET A 174 -1.64 21.56 -0.13
N ASP A 175 -2.25 21.46 1.05
CA ASP A 175 -2.93 22.53 1.79
C ASP A 175 -4.24 23.03 1.15
N ALA A 176 -4.78 22.28 0.19
CA ALA A 176 -6.03 22.61 -0.50
C ALA A 176 -7.02 21.45 -0.44
N GLY A 177 -8.29 21.73 -0.71
CA GLY A 177 -9.35 20.72 -0.71
C GLY A 177 -9.78 20.25 0.69
N PRO A 178 -10.32 19.03 0.81
CA PRO A 178 -10.86 18.50 2.06
C PRO A 178 -9.77 18.22 3.10
N VAL A 179 -10.17 18.23 4.37
CA VAL A 179 -9.33 17.77 5.48
C VAL A 179 -9.40 16.25 5.55
N HIS A 180 -8.24 15.60 5.56
CA HIS A 180 -8.10 14.17 5.79
C HIS A 180 -7.77 13.93 7.27
N PRO A 181 -8.59 13.14 7.99
CA PRO A 181 -8.42 12.92 9.43
C PRO A 181 -7.20 12.03 9.72
N LEU A 182 -6.73 12.07 10.97
CA LEU A 182 -5.61 11.25 11.46
C LEU A 182 -5.67 9.80 11.00
N VAL A 183 -6.83 9.14 11.14
CA VAL A 183 -7.01 7.74 10.77
C VAL A 183 -6.71 7.47 9.29
N GLU A 184 -7.11 8.39 8.40
CA GLU A 184 -6.87 8.24 6.96
C GLU A 184 -5.40 8.43 6.62
N ILE A 185 -4.77 9.44 7.22
CA ILE A 185 -3.33 9.70 7.07
C ILE A 185 -2.53 8.49 7.57
N THR A 186 -2.88 7.93 8.74
CA THR A 186 -2.22 6.75 9.31
C THR A 186 -2.35 5.52 8.41
N ILE A 187 -3.50 5.28 7.79
CA ILE A 187 -3.66 4.20 6.81
C ILE A 187 -2.69 4.39 5.64
N GLY A 188 -2.55 5.61 5.14
CA GLY A 188 -1.61 5.96 4.07
C GLY A 188 -0.14 5.64 4.40
N LEU A 189 0.25 5.78 5.67
CA LEU A 189 1.62 5.51 6.15
C LEU A 189 1.97 4.03 6.19
N THR A 190 0.98 3.17 6.44
CA THR A 190 1.21 1.73 6.61
C THR A 190 1.40 0.98 5.29
N GLY A 191 1.15 1.63 4.14
CA GLY A 191 1.37 1.04 2.82
C GLY A 191 0.69 -0.32 2.66
N ALA A 192 -0.65 -0.33 2.57
CA ALA A 192 -1.42 -1.54 2.30
C ALA A 192 -1.01 -2.23 0.98
#